data_AF-A0AAI8PNT3-F1
#
_entry.id   AF-A0AAI8PNT3-F1
#
_cell.length_a   1.000
_cell.length_b   1.000
_cell.length_c   1.000
_cell.angle_alpha   90.00
_cell.angle_beta   90.00
_cell.angle_gamma   90.00
#
_symmetry.space_group_name_H-M   'P 1'
#
loop_
_entity.id
_entity.type
_entity.pdbx_description
1 polymer ?
#
loop_
_entity_poly.entity_id
_entity_poly.type
_entity_poly.pdbx_seq_one_letter_code
_entity_poly.pdbx_strand_id
1 'polypeptide(L)'
;MSSHRKPRAATPFTRRAVRVGLFAAGVAGVATAVPAQAAGNGPAKVAVASDHVFSRANQLDHTESKDSFTIRQYGKVSAANVRNQANAVSSGCSADDACRSVALSFQIVTFAGEQTRLNAVNLSDAANKSCTGCQTLAGAYQFVVSTPTPLTLDSAHRRQLADIHRRLDALTRSKVPATDLRTQADGLAAEVNAVLKDAVDKAPKGDARQDVTMRRHLDGWPPR
;
A
#
# COMPACT_ATOMS: atom_id res chain seq x y z
N MET A 1 1.56 -39.45 11.05
CA MET A 1 1.41 -38.69 12.32
C MET A 1 2.80 -38.47 12.91
N SER A 2 3.30 -37.22 12.95
CA SER A 2 4.49 -36.83 13.72
C SER A 2 4.38 -35.35 14.10
N SER A 3 4.19 -35.05 15.39
CA SER A 3 4.00 -33.69 15.90
C SER A 3 5.29 -33.17 16.54
N HIS A 4 6.03 -32.29 15.85
CA HIS A 4 7.19 -31.60 16.43
C HIS A 4 6.78 -30.27 17.07
N ARG A 5 6.59 -30.30 18.39
CA ARG A 5 6.29 -29.11 19.22
C ARG A 5 7.61 -28.51 19.74
N LYS A 6 7.98 -27.31 19.29
CA LYS A 6 9.14 -26.57 19.85
C LYS A 6 8.77 -25.95 21.21
N PRO A 7 9.61 -26.07 22.26
CA PRO A 7 9.38 -25.38 23.53
C PRO A 7 9.73 -23.88 23.43
N ARG A 8 8.95 -23.04 24.11
CA ARG A 8 9.27 -21.63 24.34
C ARG A 8 10.25 -21.51 25.52
N ALA A 9 11.38 -20.83 25.33
CA ALA A 9 12.24 -20.39 26.43
C ALA A 9 11.75 -19.03 26.95
N ALA A 10 11.67 -18.88 28.28
CA ALA A 10 11.28 -17.63 28.93
C ALA A 10 12.52 -16.88 29.45
N THR A 11 12.57 -15.56 29.24
CA THR A 11 13.58 -14.66 29.80
C THR A 11 13.21 -14.17 31.19
N PRO A 12 14.17 -14.15 32.13
CA PRO A 12 14.21 -13.12 33.17
C PRO A 12 15.60 -12.51 33.29
N PHE A 13 15.84 -11.35 32.67
CA PHE A 13 17.02 -10.52 32.98
C PHE A 13 16.69 -9.56 34.13
N THR A 14 16.98 -10.01 35.34
CA THR A 14 16.92 -9.19 36.56
C THR A 14 18.00 -8.12 36.56
N ARG A 15 17.60 -6.87 36.81
CA ARG A 15 18.52 -5.72 36.93
C ARG A 15 19.40 -5.89 38.17
N ARG A 16 20.73 -5.98 37.99
CA ARG A 16 21.71 -5.74 39.07
C ARG A 16 22.18 -4.29 39.01
N ALA A 17 21.86 -3.51 40.04
CA ALA A 17 22.48 -2.22 40.27
C ALA A 17 23.83 -2.42 40.98
N VAL A 18 24.92 -1.93 40.40
CA VAL A 18 26.24 -1.92 41.04
C VAL A 18 26.47 -0.56 41.68
N ARG A 19 26.62 -0.53 43.00
CA ARG A 19 27.14 0.63 43.73
C ARG A 19 28.66 0.65 43.58
N VAL A 20 29.22 1.77 43.14
CA VAL A 20 30.67 2.03 43.11
C VAL A 20 30.98 3.14 44.12
N GLY A 21 32.02 2.95 44.93
CA GLY A 21 32.43 3.90 45.97
C GLY A 21 33.46 4.93 45.49
N LEU A 22 33.58 6.03 46.23
CA LEU A 22 34.73 6.95 46.22
C LEU A 22 35.94 6.26 46.89
N PHE A 23 37.21 6.68 46.76
CA PHE A 23 37.82 7.99 46.45
C PHE A 23 38.89 7.83 45.32
N ALA A 24 39.77 8.77 44.92
CA ALA A 24 40.23 10.01 45.55
C ALA A 24 40.69 11.10 44.54
N ALA A 25 41.63 11.96 44.96
CA ALA A 25 42.00 13.25 44.38
C ALA A 25 43.08 13.22 43.28
N GLY A 26 43.00 14.22 42.38
CA GLY A 26 44.05 14.63 41.44
C GLY A 26 43.66 15.97 40.78
N VAL A 27 44.57 16.95 40.74
CA VAL A 27 44.29 18.34 40.34
C VAL A 27 44.73 18.60 38.89
N ALA A 28 43.81 19.01 38.00
CA ALA A 28 44.04 19.95 36.90
C ALA A 28 42.80 20.12 36.01
N GLY A 29 42.50 21.37 35.62
CA GLY A 29 41.66 21.71 34.46
C GLY A 29 40.17 21.42 34.58
N VAL A 30 39.37 22.45 34.87
CA VAL A 30 37.91 22.42 34.60
C VAL A 30 37.70 22.61 33.09
N ALA A 31 38.06 21.58 32.33
CA ALA A 31 37.48 21.39 31.00
C ALA A 31 36.01 21.08 31.22
N THR A 32 35.15 22.08 31.03
CA THR A 32 33.71 21.85 30.92
C THR A 32 33.48 20.97 29.71
N ALA A 33 33.43 19.66 29.92
CA ALA A 33 32.94 18.70 28.96
C ALA A 33 31.44 18.96 28.77
N VAL A 34 31.12 20.01 28.00
CA VAL A 34 29.80 20.22 27.45
C VAL A 34 29.49 18.92 26.72
N PRO A 35 28.46 18.16 27.12
CA PRO A 35 28.07 17.02 26.34
C PRO A 35 27.71 17.57 24.97
N ALA A 36 28.54 17.26 23.97
CA ALA A 36 28.22 17.50 22.58
C ALA A 36 27.03 16.60 22.29
N GLN A 37 25.83 17.13 22.56
CA GLN A 37 24.58 16.51 22.21
C GLN A 37 24.52 16.59 20.69
N ALA A 38 25.18 15.62 20.06
CA ALA A 38 24.98 15.32 18.66
C ALA A 38 23.45 15.30 18.49
N ALA A 39 22.94 16.21 17.67
CA ALA A 39 21.54 16.25 17.31
C ALA A 39 21.27 14.98 16.52
N GLY A 40 21.05 13.90 17.27
CA GLY A 40 20.89 12.57 16.76
C GLY A 40 19.58 12.57 16.02
N ASN A 41 19.66 12.75 14.70
CA ASN A 41 18.58 12.44 13.79
C ASN A 41 18.20 10.99 14.08
N GLY A 42 17.17 10.81 14.91
CA GLY A 42 16.68 9.50 15.30
C GLY A 42 16.36 8.66 14.06
N PRO A 43 16.41 7.33 14.16
CA PRO A 43 16.41 6.42 13.02
C PRO A 43 15.39 6.85 11.98
N ALA A 44 15.91 7.21 10.80
CA ALA A 44 15.16 7.91 9.78
C ALA A 44 13.94 7.06 9.37
N LYS A 45 12.73 7.56 9.65
CA LYS A 45 11.50 6.77 9.46
C LYS A 45 11.32 6.47 7.97
N VAL A 46 10.94 5.23 7.65
CA VAL A 46 10.65 4.76 6.30
C VAL A 46 9.22 4.25 6.26
N ALA A 47 8.41 4.75 5.32
CA ALA A 47 7.11 4.16 5.03
C ALA A 47 7.28 2.91 4.15
N VAL A 48 6.59 1.83 4.49
CA VAL A 48 6.52 0.62 3.65
C VAL A 48 5.06 0.21 3.52
N ALA A 49 4.54 0.20 2.30
CA ALA A 49 3.22 -0.31 1.96
C ALA A 49 3.35 -1.33 0.84
N SER A 50 2.72 -2.50 1.00
CA SER A 50 2.57 -3.48 -0.06
C SER A 50 1.11 -3.94 -0.10
N ASP A 51 0.57 -4.06 -1.30
CA ASP A 51 -0.75 -4.64 -1.56
C ASP A 51 -0.66 -5.60 -2.76
N HIS A 52 -1.45 -6.66 -2.73
CA HIS A 52 -1.41 -7.73 -3.72
C HIS A 52 -2.75 -8.47 -3.81
N VAL A 53 -3.38 -8.38 -4.98
CA VAL A 53 -4.60 -9.14 -5.33
C VAL A 53 -4.26 -10.23 -6.35
N PHE A 54 -4.82 -11.42 -6.14
CA PHE A 54 -4.70 -12.56 -7.05
C PHE A 54 -6.06 -13.24 -7.27
N SER A 55 -6.43 -13.44 -8.54
CA SER A 55 -7.60 -14.23 -8.94
C SER A 55 -7.25 -15.34 -9.94
N ARG A 56 -8.00 -16.45 -9.88
CA ARG A 56 -7.88 -17.60 -10.78
C ARG A 56 -9.25 -18.18 -11.14
N ALA A 57 -9.53 -18.34 -12.44
CA ALA A 57 -10.63 -19.14 -12.93
C ALA A 57 -10.14 -20.36 -13.74
N ASN A 58 -10.87 -21.47 -13.66
CA ASN A 58 -10.57 -22.70 -14.40
C ASN A 58 -11.84 -23.55 -14.58
N GLN A 59 -11.75 -24.70 -15.24
CA GLN A 59 -12.89 -25.60 -15.52
C GLN A 59 -13.59 -26.16 -14.26
N LEU A 60 -12.97 -26.08 -13.08
CA LEU A 60 -13.59 -26.45 -11.80
C LEU A 60 -14.24 -25.23 -11.10
N ASP A 61 -13.73 -24.03 -11.38
CA ASP A 61 -14.11 -22.76 -10.76
C ASP A 61 -14.19 -21.67 -11.84
N HIS A 62 -15.29 -21.63 -12.57
CA HIS A 62 -15.45 -20.78 -13.77
C HIS A 62 -15.38 -19.27 -13.51
N THR A 63 -15.53 -18.81 -12.27
CA THR A 63 -15.44 -17.38 -11.96
C THR A 63 -14.77 -17.14 -10.62
N GLU A 64 -13.69 -16.36 -10.62
CA GLU A 64 -13.17 -15.73 -9.42
C GLU A 64 -13.01 -14.22 -9.67
N SER A 65 -13.40 -13.41 -8.71
CA SER A 65 -13.24 -11.96 -8.78
C SER A 65 -12.88 -11.43 -7.41
N LYS A 66 -11.74 -10.74 -7.33
CA LYS A 66 -11.21 -10.17 -6.08
C LYS A 66 -10.81 -8.72 -6.29
N ASP A 67 -10.95 -7.94 -5.24
CA ASP A 67 -10.35 -6.61 -5.17
C ASP A 67 -9.73 -6.33 -3.80
N SER A 68 -8.96 -5.26 -3.73
CA SER A 68 -8.50 -4.64 -2.50
C SER A 68 -8.66 -3.12 -2.59
N PHE A 69 -8.99 -2.51 -1.46
CA PHE A 69 -8.97 -1.06 -1.29
C PHE A 69 -8.25 -0.72 0.02
N THR A 70 -6.97 -0.35 -0.08
CA THR A 70 -6.11 -0.11 1.08
C THR A 70 -5.81 1.37 1.26
N ILE A 71 -5.91 1.86 2.50
CA ILE A 71 -5.50 3.23 2.90
C ILE A 71 -4.41 3.12 3.96
N ARG A 72 -3.23 3.68 3.69
CA ARG A 72 -2.10 3.76 4.62
C ARG A 72 -1.66 5.21 4.78
N GLN A 73 -1.85 5.78 5.97
CA GLN A 73 -1.40 7.13 6.30
C GLN A 73 -0.16 7.05 7.19
N TYR A 74 0.92 7.69 6.77
CA TYR A 74 2.18 7.80 7.51
C TYR A 74 2.43 9.26 7.91
N GLY A 75 3.20 9.46 8.99
CA GLY A 75 3.68 10.78 9.39
C GLY A 75 4.88 11.25 8.57
N LYS A 76 5.76 12.06 9.19
CA LYS A 76 7.02 12.47 8.58
C LYS A 76 7.95 11.27 8.35
N VAL A 77 8.44 11.10 7.12
CA VAL A 77 9.34 10.01 6.69
C VAL A 77 10.45 10.49 5.75
N SER A 78 11.60 9.85 5.83
CA SER A 78 12.78 10.09 4.98
C SER A 78 12.73 9.34 3.65
N ALA A 79 12.01 8.22 3.61
CA ALA A 79 11.80 7.42 2.40
C ALA A 79 10.44 6.71 2.45
N ALA A 80 9.94 6.34 1.28
CA ALA A 80 8.72 5.55 1.12
C ALA A 80 8.94 4.46 0.06
N ASN A 81 8.66 3.22 0.41
CA ASN A 81 8.62 2.08 -0.52
C ASN A 81 7.16 1.62 -0.63
N VAL A 82 6.54 1.82 -1.79
CA VAL A 82 5.13 1.50 -2.03
C VAL A 82 4.99 0.55 -3.21
N ARG A 83 4.37 -0.60 -2.98
CA ARG A 83 4.19 -1.65 -3.99
C ARG A 83 2.73 -2.05 -4.09
N ASN A 84 2.17 -1.99 -5.30
CA ASN A 84 0.81 -2.43 -5.60
C ASN A 84 0.85 -3.44 -6.74
N GLN A 85 0.13 -4.56 -6.61
CA GLN A 85 0.11 -5.60 -7.62
C GLN A 85 -1.29 -6.24 -7.75
N ALA A 86 -1.78 -6.36 -8.99
CA ALA A 86 -2.93 -7.20 -9.31
C ALA A 86 -2.50 -8.30 -10.28
N ASN A 87 -2.95 -9.55 -10.10
CA ASN A 87 -2.76 -10.57 -11.13
C ASN A 87 -4.03 -11.41 -11.28
N ALA A 88 -4.39 -11.71 -12.52
CA ALA A 88 -5.53 -12.55 -12.85
C ALA A 88 -5.09 -13.63 -13.83
N VAL A 89 -5.54 -14.87 -13.59
CA VAL A 89 -5.27 -15.99 -14.48
C VAL A 89 -6.59 -16.70 -14.80
N SER A 90 -6.81 -17.08 -16.06
CA SER A 90 -7.84 -18.04 -16.42
C SER A 90 -7.24 -19.18 -17.26
N SER A 91 -7.74 -20.42 -17.09
CA SER A 91 -7.13 -21.58 -17.76
C SER A 91 -8.11 -22.70 -18.11
N GLY A 92 -7.92 -23.31 -19.29
CA GLY A 92 -8.59 -24.57 -19.71
C GLY A 92 -10.04 -24.44 -20.19
N CYS A 93 -10.67 -23.28 -20.04
CA CYS A 93 -12.05 -23.04 -20.49
C CYS A 93 -12.18 -22.95 -22.03
N SER A 94 -13.34 -23.37 -22.55
CA SER A 94 -13.66 -23.26 -23.98
C SER A 94 -14.46 -21.98 -24.27
N ALA A 95 -14.92 -21.80 -25.51
CA ALA A 95 -15.83 -20.71 -25.85
C ALA A 95 -17.25 -20.95 -25.29
N ASP A 96 -17.70 -22.20 -25.27
CA ASP A 96 -19.02 -22.61 -24.76
C ASP A 96 -19.05 -22.77 -23.23
N ASP A 97 -17.87 -22.92 -22.61
CA ASP A 97 -17.67 -23.06 -21.17
C ASP A 97 -16.64 -22.03 -20.69
N ALA A 98 -17.06 -20.78 -20.56
CA ALA A 98 -16.19 -19.62 -20.40
C ALA A 98 -15.75 -19.38 -18.93
N CYS A 99 -14.44 -19.11 -18.74
CA CYS A 99 -13.87 -18.71 -17.45
C CYS A 99 -13.80 -17.18 -17.32
N ARG A 100 -13.94 -16.65 -16.10
CA ARG A 100 -13.75 -15.22 -15.79
C ARG A 100 -12.89 -15.00 -14.53
N SER A 101 -11.80 -14.26 -14.69
CA SER A 101 -10.87 -13.95 -13.60
C SER A 101 -10.60 -12.45 -13.52
N VAL A 102 -10.96 -11.82 -12.41
CA VAL A 102 -10.81 -10.36 -12.20
C VAL A 102 -10.03 -10.07 -10.92
N ALA A 103 -8.99 -9.23 -11.03
CA ALA A 103 -8.20 -8.74 -9.90
C ALA A 103 -8.04 -7.22 -9.95
N LEU A 104 -8.59 -6.47 -8.99
CA LEU A 104 -8.44 -5.00 -8.91
C LEU A 104 -7.77 -4.57 -7.60
N SER A 105 -6.64 -3.87 -7.65
CA SER A 105 -5.86 -3.49 -6.47
C SER A 105 -5.77 -1.97 -6.34
N PHE A 106 -6.53 -1.36 -5.43
CA PHE A 106 -6.54 0.08 -5.16
C PHE A 106 -5.74 0.38 -3.88
N GLN A 107 -4.55 0.96 -4.04
CA GLN A 107 -3.65 1.31 -2.95
C GLN A 107 -3.52 2.83 -2.80
N ILE A 108 -3.98 3.36 -1.67
CA ILE A 108 -3.83 4.77 -1.28
C ILE A 108 -2.77 4.87 -0.18
N VAL A 109 -1.70 5.63 -0.44
CA VAL A 109 -0.63 5.91 0.52
C VAL A 109 -0.45 7.41 0.69
N THR A 110 -0.52 7.90 1.92
CA THR A 110 -0.17 9.28 2.28
C THR A 110 1.04 9.29 3.19
N PHE A 111 1.97 10.23 2.99
CA PHE A 111 3.11 10.46 3.87
C PHE A 111 3.55 11.93 3.82
N ALA A 112 4.41 12.33 4.77
CA ALA A 112 4.94 13.68 4.80
C ALA A 112 6.47 13.77 4.78
N GLY A 113 6.98 14.86 4.21
CA GLY A 113 8.40 15.21 4.20
C GLY A 113 8.78 16.06 2.99
N GLU A 114 9.73 16.96 3.18
CA GLU A 114 10.20 17.90 2.14
C GLU A 114 11.16 17.25 1.13
N GLN A 115 11.82 16.15 1.52
CA GLN A 115 12.86 15.45 0.75
C GLN A 115 12.72 13.92 0.86
N THR A 116 11.48 13.41 0.84
CA THR A 116 11.21 11.97 0.96
C THR A 116 11.62 11.23 -0.30
N ARG A 117 12.53 10.24 -0.17
CA ARG A 117 12.90 9.35 -1.29
C ARG A 117 11.78 8.36 -1.59
N LEU A 118 11.11 8.48 -2.73
CA LEU A 118 10.01 7.60 -3.14
C LEU A 118 10.48 6.49 -4.11
N ASN A 119 10.27 5.24 -3.71
CA ASN A 119 10.29 4.07 -4.59
C ASN A 119 8.86 3.54 -4.70
N ALA A 120 8.29 3.59 -5.91
CA ALA A 120 6.88 3.28 -6.15
C ALA A 120 6.72 2.33 -7.34
N VAL A 121 6.24 1.12 -7.06
CA VAL A 121 6.03 0.03 -8.02
C VAL A 121 4.53 -0.27 -8.10
N ASN A 122 3.97 -0.26 -9.31
CA ASN A 122 2.56 -0.55 -9.56
C ASN A 122 2.47 -1.45 -10.81
N LEU A 123 2.01 -2.69 -10.62
CA LEU A 123 2.07 -3.75 -11.64
C LEU A 123 0.72 -4.44 -11.79
N SER A 124 0.36 -4.82 -13.01
CA SER A 124 -0.72 -5.79 -13.24
C SER A 124 -0.34 -6.80 -14.32
N ASP A 125 -0.81 -8.04 -14.17
CA ASP A 125 -0.54 -9.18 -15.07
C ASP A 125 -1.81 -10.01 -15.28
N ALA A 126 -2.22 -10.23 -16.53
CA ALA A 126 -3.45 -10.93 -16.90
C ALA A 126 -3.17 -12.03 -17.93
N ALA A 127 -3.31 -13.30 -17.52
CA ALA A 127 -2.93 -14.45 -18.33
C ALA A 127 -4.10 -15.40 -18.66
N ASN A 128 -4.37 -15.59 -19.96
CA ASN A 128 -5.17 -16.70 -20.48
C ASN A 128 -4.25 -17.89 -20.81
N LYS A 129 -4.52 -19.08 -20.27
CA LYS A 129 -3.70 -20.28 -20.49
C LYS A 129 -4.52 -21.40 -21.12
N SER A 130 -4.19 -21.78 -22.37
CA SER A 130 -4.89 -22.82 -23.13
C SER A 130 -6.41 -22.66 -23.06
N CYS A 131 -6.90 -21.48 -23.43
CA CYS A 131 -8.30 -21.10 -23.24
C CYS A 131 -8.79 -20.19 -24.37
N THR A 132 -9.98 -20.47 -24.88
CA THR A 132 -10.59 -19.72 -26.00
C THR A 132 -11.75 -18.80 -25.58
N GLY A 133 -12.41 -19.05 -24.44
CA GLY A 133 -13.49 -18.20 -23.91
C GLY A 133 -13.13 -17.39 -22.65
N CYS A 134 -11.84 -17.25 -22.29
CA CYS A 134 -11.44 -16.65 -21.02
C CYS A 134 -11.52 -15.12 -20.98
N GLN A 135 -12.27 -14.59 -20.01
CA GLN A 135 -12.30 -13.18 -19.64
C GLN A 135 -11.37 -12.91 -18.44
N THR A 136 -10.13 -12.51 -18.71
CA THR A 136 -9.15 -12.21 -17.65
C THR A 136 -8.79 -10.72 -17.63
N LEU A 137 -8.80 -10.11 -16.44
CA LEU A 137 -8.49 -8.70 -16.24
C LEU A 137 -7.76 -8.48 -14.92
N ALA A 138 -6.62 -7.79 -14.97
CA ALA A 138 -5.88 -7.33 -13.80
C ALA A 138 -5.68 -5.81 -13.87
N GLY A 139 -6.01 -5.10 -12.78
CA GLY A 139 -5.86 -3.65 -12.71
C GLY A 139 -5.28 -3.18 -11.38
N ALA A 140 -4.18 -2.43 -11.44
CA ALA A 140 -3.49 -1.88 -10.27
C ALA A 140 -3.50 -0.35 -10.31
N TYR A 141 -4.10 0.25 -9.29
CA TYR A 141 -4.28 1.69 -9.12
C TYR A 141 -3.59 2.13 -7.83
N GLN A 142 -2.52 2.91 -7.94
CA GLN A 142 -1.71 3.37 -6.81
C GLN A 142 -1.77 4.90 -6.72
N PHE A 143 -2.23 5.41 -5.59
CA PHE A 143 -2.34 6.82 -5.28
C PHE A 143 -1.30 7.16 -4.22
N VAL A 144 -0.31 7.99 -4.57
CA VAL A 144 0.73 8.44 -3.66
C VAL A 144 0.54 9.92 -3.39
N VAL A 145 0.28 10.26 -2.13
CA VAL A 145 0.10 11.62 -1.65
C VAL A 145 1.30 12.00 -0.80
N SER A 146 2.04 13.02 -1.24
CA SER A 146 3.23 13.53 -0.55
C SER A 146 3.00 15.00 -0.18
N THR A 147 3.02 15.30 1.12
CA THR A 147 2.76 16.64 1.65
C THR A 147 3.88 17.12 2.58
N PRO A 148 4.09 18.43 2.81
CA PRO A 148 5.10 18.91 3.75
C PRO A 148 4.78 18.54 5.21
N THR A 149 3.49 18.58 5.55
CA THR A 149 2.89 18.27 6.84
C THR A 149 2.10 16.95 6.77
N PRO A 150 1.97 16.16 7.86
CA PRO A 150 1.19 14.92 7.85
C PRO A 150 -0.29 15.15 7.47
N LEU A 151 -0.71 14.64 6.31
CA LEU A 151 -2.10 14.64 5.89
C LEU A 151 -2.90 13.63 6.74
N THR A 152 -3.98 14.10 7.36
CA THR A 152 -4.99 13.24 8.00
C THR A 152 -6.32 13.40 7.28
N LEU A 153 -6.81 12.33 6.66
CA LEU A 153 -8.13 12.29 6.05
C LEU A 153 -9.21 12.42 7.13
N ASP A 154 -10.07 13.44 7.01
CA ASP A 154 -11.16 13.71 7.94
C ASP A 154 -12.32 12.68 7.82
N SER A 155 -13.44 12.92 8.51
CA SER A 155 -14.60 12.02 8.45
C SER A 155 -15.38 12.11 7.13
N ALA A 156 -15.29 13.19 6.35
CA ALA A 156 -15.98 13.36 5.07
C ALA A 156 -15.23 12.60 3.97
N HIS A 157 -13.92 12.86 3.81
CA HIS A 157 -13.08 12.19 2.81
C HIS A 157 -13.04 10.67 3.06
N ARG A 158 -12.96 10.22 4.32
CA ARG A 158 -13.05 8.78 4.64
C ARG A 158 -14.41 8.16 4.28
N ARG A 159 -15.52 8.90 4.40
CA ARG A 159 -16.85 8.43 3.97
C ARG A 159 -16.95 8.33 2.45
N GLN A 160 -16.39 9.29 1.71
CA GLN A 160 -16.33 9.25 0.23
C GLN A 160 -15.47 8.07 -0.26
N LEU A 161 -14.26 7.88 0.29
CA LEU A 161 -13.42 6.73 -0.06
C LEU A 161 -14.08 5.39 0.29
N ALA A 162 -14.81 5.31 1.42
CA ALA A 162 -15.56 4.11 1.77
C ALA A 162 -16.77 3.86 0.86
N ASP A 163 -17.35 4.88 0.23
CA ASP A 163 -18.38 4.72 -0.81
C ASP A 163 -17.78 4.20 -2.12
N ILE A 164 -16.67 4.80 -2.55
CA ILE A 164 -15.94 4.35 -3.75
C ILE A 164 -15.49 2.89 -3.60
N HIS A 165 -15.03 2.48 -2.41
CA HIS A 165 -14.74 1.07 -2.10
C HIS A 165 -15.97 0.17 -2.28
N ARG A 166 -17.14 0.52 -1.71
CA ARG A 166 -18.39 -0.26 -1.92
C ARG A 166 -18.80 -0.36 -3.40
N ARG A 167 -18.54 0.67 -4.18
CA ARG A 167 -18.82 0.70 -5.63
C ARG A 167 -17.79 -0.12 -6.42
N LEU A 168 -16.53 -0.15 -6.00
CA LEU A 168 -15.51 -1.05 -6.52
C LEU A 168 -15.88 -2.52 -6.26
N ASP A 169 -16.17 -2.86 -5.01
CA ASP A 169 -16.73 -4.15 -4.55
C ASP A 169 -17.85 -4.68 -5.46
N ALA A 170 -18.84 -3.81 -5.75
CA ALA A 170 -19.98 -4.14 -6.58
C ALA A 170 -19.59 -4.31 -8.06
N LEU A 171 -18.68 -3.48 -8.55
CA LEU A 171 -18.16 -3.54 -9.92
C LEU A 171 -17.33 -4.82 -10.16
N THR A 172 -16.44 -5.17 -9.23
CA THR A 172 -15.60 -6.39 -9.29
C THR A 172 -16.46 -7.64 -9.39
N ARG A 173 -17.54 -7.71 -8.59
CA ARG A 173 -18.48 -8.85 -8.57
C ARG A 173 -19.52 -8.81 -9.70
N SER A 174 -19.54 -7.76 -10.51
CA SER A 174 -20.49 -7.62 -11.62
C SER A 174 -20.13 -8.50 -12.81
N LYS A 175 -21.14 -8.83 -13.62
CA LYS A 175 -20.99 -9.60 -14.88
C LYS A 175 -20.76 -8.72 -16.11
N VAL A 176 -20.42 -7.43 -15.94
CA VAL A 176 -20.20 -6.53 -17.08
C VAL A 176 -18.97 -6.98 -17.91
N PRO A 177 -18.94 -6.72 -19.23
CA PRO A 177 -17.77 -6.98 -20.07
C PRO A 177 -16.48 -6.41 -19.48
N ALA A 178 -15.33 -7.06 -19.74
CA ALA A 178 -14.05 -6.63 -19.18
C ALA A 178 -13.65 -5.19 -19.61
N THR A 179 -14.06 -4.77 -20.80
CA THR A 179 -13.93 -3.38 -21.30
C THR A 179 -14.66 -2.38 -20.41
N ASP A 180 -15.89 -2.72 -20.03
CA ASP A 180 -16.79 -1.84 -19.31
C ASP A 180 -16.42 -1.82 -17.82
N LEU A 181 -15.94 -2.96 -17.31
CA LEU A 181 -15.37 -3.09 -15.97
C LEU A 181 -14.13 -2.20 -15.85
N ARG A 182 -13.23 -2.25 -16.84
CA ARG A 182 -12.06 -1.36 -16.94
C ARG A 182 -12.46 0.10 -16.94
N THR A 183 -13.38 0.51 -17.83
CA THR A 183 -13.82 1.92 -17.93
C THR A 183 -14.46 2.41 -16.64
N GLN A 184 -15.26 1.58 -15.96
CA GLN A 184 -15.87 1.94 -14.68
C GLN A 184 -14.85 1.99 -13.53
N ALA A 185 -13.87 1.09 -13.50
CA ALA A 185 -12.79 1.11 -12.51
C ALA A 185 -11.87 2.33 -12.70
N ASP A 186 -11.63 2.75 -13.95
CA ASP A 186 -10.96 4.02 -14.27
C ASP A 186 -11.74 5.23 -13.74
N GLY A 187 -13.07 5.21 -13.86
CA GLY A 187 -13.96 6.22 -13.27
C GLY A 187 -13.85 6.30 -11.74
N LEU A 188 -13.94 5.15 -11.05
CA LEU A 188 -13.75 5.08 -9.59
C LEU A 188 -12.36 5.56 -9.17
N ALA A 189 -11.31 5.27 -9.95
CA ALA A 189 -9.97 5.77 -9.70
C ALA A 189 -9.85 7.29 -9.87
N ALA A 190 -10.56 7.88 -10.85
CA ALA A 190 -10.64 9.34 -10.99
C ALA A 190 -11.35 9.98 -9.78
N GLU A 191 -12.40 9.36 -9.26
CA GLU A 191 -13.09 9.81 -8.04
C GLU A 191 -12.18 9.74 -6.79
N VAL A 192 -11.41 8.66 -6.60
CA VAL A 192 -10.39 8.59 -5.53
C VAL A 192 -9.40 9.75 -5.64
N ASN A 193 -8.87 9.99 -6.85
CA ASN A 193 -7.92 11.07 -7.08
C ASN A 193 -8.53 12.46 -6.82
N ALA A 194 -9.81 12.67 -7.09
CA ALA A 194 -10.52 13.90 -6.75
C ALA A 194 -10.65 14.10 -5.23
N VAL A 195 -11.08 13.07 -4.49
CA VAL A 195 -11.20 13.10 -3.02
C VAL A 195 -9.83 13.34 -2.36
N LEU A 196 -8.75 12.76 -2.90
CA LEU A 196 -7.40 12.99 -2.38
C LEU A 196 -6.85 14.39 -2.68
N LYS A 197 -7.23 14.99 -3.82
CA LYS A 197 -6.89 16.39 -4.14
C LYS A 197 -7.61 17.36 -3.20
N ASP A 198 -8.91 17.21 -3.04
CA ASP A 198 -9.72 18.00 -2.09
C ASP A 198 -9.19 17.92 -0.64
N ALA A 199 -8.76 16.73 -0.21
CA ALA A 199 -8.12 16.53 1.09
C ALA A 199 -6.78 17.27 1.24
N VAL A 200 -5.99 17.37 0.16
CA VAL A 200 -4.71 18.08 0.13
C VAL A 200 -4.92 19.60 0.10
N ASP A 201 -5.86 20.09 -0.69
CA ASP A 201 -6.18 21.52 -0.82
C ASP A 201 -6.69 22.11 0.51
N LYS A 202 -7.38 21.28 1.31
CA LYS A 202 -7.85 21.61 2.67
C LYS A 202 -6.82 21.38 3.78
N ALA A 203 -5.67 20.76 3.48
CA ALA A 203 -4.64 20.50 4.48
C ALA A 203 -3.90 21.78 4.89
N PRO A 204 -3.34 21.85 6.11
CA PRO A 204 -2.51 22.98 6.53
C PRO A 204 -1.33 23.19 5.57
N LYS A 205 -1.33 24.34 4.89
CA LYS A 205 -0.29 24.71 3.92
C LYS A 205 1.07 24.84 4.61
N GLY A 206 2.11 24.42 3.90
CA GLY A 206 3.51 24.64 4.25
C GLY A 206 4.28 25.05 2.99
N ASP A 207 5.53 25.44 3.15
CA ASP A 207 6.29 26.15 2.10
C ASP A 207 6.72 25.28 0.90
N ALA A 208 6.52 23.95 0.99
CA ALA A 208 6.88 23.00 -0.06
C ALA A 208 5.66 22.50 -0.86
N ARG A 209 5.90 22.14 -2.12
CA ARG A 209 4.88 21.71 -3.09
C ARG A 209 4.19 20.43 -2.63
N GLN A 210 2.86 20.49 -2.50
CA GLN A 210 2.00 19.32 -2.30
C GLN A 210 1.79 18.60 -3.64
N ASP A 211 1.81 17.27 -3.67
CA ASP A 211 1.50 16.49 -4.88
C ASP A 211 0.68 15.22 -4.59
N VAL A 212 -0.19 14.89 -5.55
CA VAL A 212 -1.01 13.68 -5.61
C VAL A 212 -0.71 12.98 -6.94
N THR A 213 0.28 12.10 -6.93
CA THR A 213 0.63 11.26 -8.08
C THR A 213 -0.27 10.03 -8.10
N MET A 214 -1.11 9.89 -9.13
CA MET A 214 -1.82 8.64 -9.44
C MET A 214 -1.03 7.84 -10.48
N ARG A 215 -0.78 6.56 -10.20
CA ARG A 215 -0.15 5.59 -11.11
C ARG A 215 -1.15 4.47 -11.40
N ARG A 216 -1.34 4.17 -12.68
CA ARG A 216 -2.25 3.13 -13.16
C ARG A 216 -1.49 2.16 -14.05
N HIS A 217 -1.72 0.87 -13.84
CA HIS A 217 -1.25 -0.21 -14.69
C HIS A 217 -2.41 -1.18 -14.89
N LEU A 218 -2.75 -1.48 -16.14
CA LEU A 218 -3.81 -2.42 -16.50
C LEU A 218 -3.28 -3.45 -17.47
N ASP A 219 -3.77 -4.68 -17.36
CA ASP A 219 -3.52 -5.76 -18.29
C ASP A 219 -4.78 -6.63 -18.44
N GLY A 220 -5.04 -7.14 -19.64
CA GLY A 220 -6.27 -7.89 -19.97
C GLY A 220 -7.00 -7.43 -21.23
N TRP A 221 -8.09 -8.13 -21.54
CA TRP A 221 -8.71 -8.22 -22.87
C TRP A 221 -9.79 -7.17 -23.19
N PRO A 222 -9.98 -6.75 -24.46
CA PRO A 222 -9.13 -6.87 -25.67
C PRO A 222 -8.28 -5.59 -25.93
N PRO A 223 -7.33 -5.57 -26.88
CA PRO A 223 -7.09 -6.56 -27.94
C PRO A 223 -5.65 -7.10 -28.07
N ARG A 224 -5.56 -8.36 -28.52
CA ARG A 224 -4.68 -8.80 -29.62
C ARG A 224 -5.47 -9.73 -30.52
#